data_AF-A0A8K9WQJ5-F1
#
_entry.id   AF-A0A8K9WQJ5-F1
#
_cell.length_a   1.000
_cell.length_b   1.000
_cell.length_c   1.000
_cell.angle_alpha   90.00
_cell.angle_beta   90.00
_cell.angle_gamma   90.00
#
_symmetry.space_group_name_H-M   'P 1'
#
loop_
_entity.id
_entity.type
_entity.pdbx_description
1 polymer ?
#
loop_
_entity_poly.entity_id
_entity_poly.type
_entity_poly.pdbx_seq_one_letter_code
_entity_poly.pdbx_strand_id
1 'polypeptide(L)'
;MEEQEVVSGENKALRSLNADVETHVNFINQSKQSARAWWLDYSGHPVSYGDIRTNGLLRMDTFLTPPKVQVYSRNPGNFGDKNTLICHVSGFHPPDISIQLLKNGVEIPDAKQTDLAFEQGWQFHLTKSVGFTPASGEEYTCRVRHLKNLKTYTWEADM
;
A
#
# COMPACT_ATOMS: atom_id res chain seq x y z
N MET A 1 20.92 44.44 2.71
CA MET A 1 21.42 43.06 2.53
C MET A 1 21.53 42.51 3.93
N GLU A 2 20.40 42.00 4.43
CA GLU A 2 20.31 41.32 5.72
C GLU A 2 20.07 39.86 5.39
N GLU A 3 20.99 39.01 5.86
CA GLU A 3 20.87 37.56 5.79
C GLU A 3 19.71 37.16 6.72
N GLN A 4 18.63 36.65 6.12
CA GLN A 4 17.58 35.98 6.89
C GLN A 4 18.02 34.52 7.12
N GLU A 5 18.21 34.20 8.39
CA GLU A 5 18.36 32.83 8.90
C GLU A 5 17.20 31.96 8.41
N VAL A 6 17.53 30.84 7.77
CA VAL A 6 16.57 29.79 7.45
C VAL A 6 16.27 29.04 8.75
N VAL A 7 15.19 29.44 9.42
CA VAL A 7 14.64 28.75 10.57
C VAL A 7 14.33 27.30 10.18
N SER A 8 14.99 26.37 10.86
CA SER A 8 14.74 24.93 10.78
C SER A 8 13.27 24.65 11.07
N GLY A 9 12.50 24.32 10.02
CA GLY A 9 11.12 23.91 10.17
C GLY A 9 11.03 22.72 11.12
N GLU A 10 10.15 22.82 12.12
CA GLU A 10 9.83 21.74 13.04
C GLU A 10 9.63 20.44 12.25
N ASN A 11 10.23 19.36 12.75
CA ASN A 11 10.17 18.02 12.17
C ASN A 11 8.76 17.45 12.33
N LYS A 12 7.78 18.05 11.64
CA LYS A 12 6.38 17.68 11.72
C LYS A 12 6.25 16.33 11.03
N ALA A 13 6.11 15.29 11.84
CA ALA A 13 5.92 13.92 11.35
C ALA A 13 4.84 13.90 10.27
N LEU A 14 5.19 13.28 9.14
CA LEU A 14 4.34 13.13 7.97
C LEU A 14 3.10 12.33 8.38
N ARG A 15 1.87 12.85 8.26
CA ARG A 15 0.68 12.12 8.72
C ARG A 15 -0.50 12.19 7.76
N SER A 16 -1.19 11.07 7.56
CA SER A 16 -2.54 11.11 7.01
C SER A 16 -3.47 11.89 7.95
N LEU A 17 -4.49 12.55 7.40
CA LEU A 17 -5.37 13.47 8.14
C LEU A 17 -5.99 12.86 9.41
N ASN A 18 -6.21 11.54 9.41
CA ASN A 18 -6.93 10.81 10.46
C ASN A 18 -6.07 9.80 11.22
N ALA A 19 -4.73 9.87 11.10
CA ALA A 19 -3.84 8.89 11.70
C ALA A 19 -3.26 9.39 13.02
N ASP A 20 -3.35 8.55 14.06
CA ASP A 20 -2.92 8.83 15.44
C ASP A 20 -1.87 7.84 15.96
N VAL A 21 -1.72 6.68 15.32
CA VAL A 21 -0.71 5.68 15.68
C VAL A 21 0.62 6.00 15.01
N GLU A 22 1.63 6.39 15.79
CA GLU A 22 2.97 6.66 15.29
C GLU A 22 3.64 5.41 14.68
N THR A 23 4.35 5.59 13.58
CA THR A 23 5.12 4.56 12.89
C THR A 23 6.27 5.19 12.11
N HIS A 24 7.01 4.40 11.33
CA HIS A 24 8.06 4.90 10.45
C HIS A 24 8.16 4.05 9.18
N VAL A 25 8.70 4.67 8.14
CA VAL A 25 9.11 3.99 6.91
C VAL A 25 10.61 4.10 6.76
N ASN A 26 11.19 3.04 6.24
CA ASN A 26 12.61 2.90 6.03
C ASN A 26 12.90 2.89 4.53
N PHE A 27 13.53 3.94 4.03
CA PHE A 27 14.03 4.00 2.67
C PHE A 27 15.44 3.42 2.66
N ILE A 28 15.62 2.29 1.99
CA ILE A 28 16.88 1.55 1.95
C ILE A 28 17.53 1.78 0.58
N ASN A 29 18.75 2.30 0.56
CA ASN A 29 19.50 2.44 -0.68
C ASN A 29 20.38 1.22 -0.91
N GLN A 30 19.93 0.31 -1.79
CA GLN A 30 20.69 -0.87 -2.21
C GLN A 30 21.59 -0.63 -3.43
N SER A 31 21.64 0.61 -3.94
CA SER A 31 22.47 0.96 -5.09
C SER A 31 23.92 1.22 -4.65
N LYS A 32 24.84 1.18 -5.62
CA LYS A 32 26.27 1.48 -5.38
C LYS A 32 26.57 2.99 -5.26
N GLN A 33 25.57 3.86 -5.41
CA GLN A 33 25.72 5.31 -5.40
C GLN A 33 24.82 5.91 -4.33
N SER A 34 25.09 7.16 -3.92
CA SER A 34 24.15 7.88 -3.05
C SER A 34 22.84 8.13 -3.81
N ALA A 35 21.72 7.84 -3.18
CA ALA A 35 20.39 8.08 -3.72
C ALA A 35 19.74 9.25 -2.97
N ARG A 36 19.19 10.23 -3.69
CA ARG A 36 18.41 11.32 -3.09
C ARG A 36 16.96 10.93 -3.01
N ALA A 37 16.37 10.95 -1.81
CA ALA A 37 14.96 10.70 -1.62
C ALA A 37 14.15 11.94 -2.00
N TRP A 38 13.66 11.98 -3.25
CA TRP A 38 12.70 12.99 -3.71
C TRP A 38 11.28 12.44 -3.62
N TRP A 39 10.39 13.17 -2.97
CA TRP A 39 8.98 12.82 -2.93
C TRP A 39 8.10 14.07 -2.84
N LEU A 40 6.79 13.92 -3.06
CA LEU A 40 5.86 15.02 -2.84
C LEU A 40 5.59 15.17 -1.34
N ASP A 41 5.51 16.40 -0.83
CA ASP A 41 4.96 16.69 0.49
C ASP A 41 3.42 16.58 0.50
N TYR A 42 2.79 16.77 1.66
CA TYR A 42 1.32 16.68 1.79
C TYR A 42 0.54 17.78 1.03
N SER A 43 1.23 18.78 0.50
CA SER A 43 0.64 19.79 -0.39
C SER A 43 0.88 19.48 -1.87
N GLY A 44 1.54 18.36 -2.18
CA GLY A 44 1.87 17.96 -3.54
C GLY A 44 3.10 18.66 -4.10
N HIS A 45 3.88 19.38 -3.27
CA HIS A 45 5.11 20.01 -3.73
C HIS A 45 6.28 19.01 -3.70
N PRO A 46 7.13 18.96 -4.73
CA PRO A 46 8.33 18.14 -4.71
C PRO A 46 9.31 18.66 -3.65
N VAL A 47 9.72 17.78 -2.73
CA VAL A 47 10.72 18.08 -1.71
C VAL A 47 11.77 16.97 -1.64
N SER A 48 12.98 17.36 -1.25
CA SER A 48 14.06 16.42 -0.96
C SER A 48 14.04 16.06 0.52
N TYR A 49 13.88 14.78 0.83
CA TYR A 49 13.91 14.23 2.19
C TYR A 49 15.33 13.86 2.65
N GLY A 50 16.33 14.09 1.80
CA GLY A 50 17.74 13.90 2.11
C GLY A 50 18.43 12.86 1.23
N ASP A 51 19.74 12.71 1.45
CA ASP A 51 20.58 11.77 0.72
C ASP A 51 20.82 10.49 1.53
N ILE A 52 20.58 9.35 0.89
CA ILE A 52 20.83 8.02 1.43
C ILE A 52 22.13 7.51 0.81
N ARG A 53 23.18 7.35 1.62
CA ARG A 53 24.46 6.79 1.18
C ARG A 53 24.29 5.35 0.68
N THR A 54 25.28 4.83 -0.06
CA THR A 54 25.32 3.41 -0.46
C THR A 54 25.11 2.48 0.75
N ASN A 55 24.21 1.50 0.63
CA ASN A 55 23.75 0.63 1.72
C ASN A 55 23.21 1.35 2.96
N GLY A 56 22.89 2.64 2.85
CA GLY A 56 22.35 3.46 3.90
C GLY A 56 20.84 3.32 4.04
N LEU A 57 20.33 3.92 5.11
CA LEU A 57 18.92 3.99 5.42
C LEU A 57 18.53 5.44 5.74
N LEU A 58 17.39 5.87 5.23
CA LEU A 58 16.68 7.04 5.72
C LEU A 58 15.39 6.59 6.41
N ARG A 59 15.28 6.90 7.70
CA ARG A 59 14.07 6.69 8.48
C ARG A 59 13.20 7.94 8.40
N MET A 60 11.93 7.76 8.04
CA MET A 60 10.94 8.83 8.00
C MET A 60 9.81 8.47 8.96
N ASP A 61 9.70 9.23 10.05
CA ASP A 61 8.62 9.04 11.03
C ASP A 61 7.29 9.54 10.45
N THR A 62 6.24 8.79 10.72
CA THR A 62 4.92 9.01 10.16
C THR A 62 3.83 8.38 11.04
N PHE A 63 2.60 8.26 10.53
CA PHE A 63 1.49 7.64 11.24
C PHE A 63 0.85 6.52 10.40
N LEU A 64 0.35 5.51 11.10
CA LEU A 64 -0.25 4.29 10.56
C LEU A 64 -1.78 4.46 10.47
N THR A 65 -2.31 4.25 9.26
CA THR A 65 -3.74 3.98 9.04
C THR A 65 -3.88 2.58 8.46
N PRO A 66 -4.55 1.63 9.13
CA PRO A 66 -4.76 0.28 8.60
C PRO A 66 -5.62 0.27 7.32
N PRO A 67 -5.41 -0.70 6.41
CA PRO A 67 -6.22 -0.82 5.20
C PRO A 67 -7.64 -1.26 5.49
N LYS A 68 -8.57 -0.75 4.69
CA LYS A 68 -9.88 -1.35 4.44
C LYS A 68 -9.73 -2.30 3.26
N VAL A 69 -10.24 -3.51 3.37
CA VAL A 69 -10.10 -4.56 2.35
C VAL A 69 -11.46 -5.07 1.95
N GLN A 70 -11.70 -5.13 0.65
CA GLN A 70 -12.89 -5.70 0.05
C GLN A 70 -12.47 -6.79 -0.93
N VAL A 71 -13.07 -7.96 -0.79
CA VAL A 71 -12.84 -9.09 -1.70
C VAL A 71 -14.18 -9.44 -2.35
N TYR A 72 -14.25 -9.29 -3.66
CA TYR A 72 -15.49 -9.46 -4.41
C TYR A 72 -15.18 -9.93 -5.83
N SER A 73 -16.22 -10.34 -6.55
CA SER A 73 -16.12 -10.72 -7.96
C SER A 73 -16.77 -9.67 -8.86
N ARG A 74 -16.35 -9.61 -10.13
CA ARG A 74 -16.93 -8.67 -11.10
C ARG A 74 -18.40 -8.97 -11.39
N ASN A 75 -18.74 -10.25 -11.54
CA ASN A 75 -20.09 -10.75 -11.76
C ASN A 75 -20.56 -11.54 -10.52
N PRO A 76 -21.86 -11.90 -10.42
CA PRO A 76 -22.35 -12.79 -9.36
C PRO A 76 -21.51 -14.09 -9.24
N GLY A 77 -21.37 -14.59 -8.01
CA GLY A 77 -20.49 -15.70 -7.65
C GLY A 77 -20.97 -17.09 -8.05
N ASN A 78 -21.55 -17.26 -9.24
CA ASN A 78 -22.04 -18.55 -9.71
C ASN A 78 -20.89 -19.55 -9.91
N PHE A 79 -21.03 -20.75 -9.34
CA PHE A 79 -20.06 -21.83 -9.56
C PHE A 79 -20.04 -22.28 -11.02
N GLY A 80 -18.85 -22.50 -11.57
CA GLY A 80 -18.63 -22.94 -12.95
C GLY A 80 -18.57 -21.81 -13.98
N ASP A 81 -19.04 -20.61 -13.64
CA ASP A 81 -19.00 -19.45 -14.54
C ASP A 81 -17.66 -18.71 -14.44
N LYS A 82 -17.13 -18.29 -15.59
CA LYS A 82 -15.90 -17.47 -15.62
C LYS A 82 -16.16 -16.11 -14.99
N ASN A 83 -15.26 -15.68 -14.11
CA ASN A 83 -15.38 -14.43 -13.40
C ASN A 83 -13.98 -13.80 -13.15
N THR A 84 -13.94 -12.67 -12.44
CA THR A 84 -12.70 -12.00 -12.02
C THR A 84 -12.77 -11.78 -10.52
N LEU A 85 -11.82 -12.34 -9.79
CA LEU A 85 -11.64 -12.11 -8.37
C LEU A 85 -10.90 -10.78 -8.18
N ILE A 86 -11.41 -9.93 -7.31
CA ILE A 86 -10.92 -8.57 -7.08
C ILE A 86 -10.66 -8.41 -5.59
N CYS A 87 -9.46 -7.96 -5.24
CA CYS A 87 -9.14 -7.47 -3.90
C CYS A 87 -8.80 -5.98 -3.99
N HIS A 88 -9.71 -5.16 -3.49
CA HIS A 88 -9.53 -3.72 -3.40
C HIS A 88 -9.08 -3.36 -1.97
N VAL A 89 -7.96 -2.67 -1.88
CA VAL A 89 -7.32 -2.29 -0.61
C VAL A 89 -7.19 -0.78 -0.58
N SER A 90 -7.79 -0.11 0.40
CA SER A 90 -7.88 1.36 0.43
C SER A 90 -7.73 1.93 1.83
N GLY A 91 -7.55 3.25 1.91
CA GLY A 91 -7.51 3.98 3.18
C GLY A 91 -6.22 3.81 3.98
N PHE A 92 -5.19 3.14 3.44
CA PHE A 92 -4.00 2.80 4.21
C PHE A 92 -2.90 3.85 4.11
N HIS A 93 -2.07 3.91 5.15
CA HIS A 93 -0.84 4.70 5.20
C HIS A 93 0.12 4.04 6.20
N PRO A 94 1.43 3.95 5.98
CA PRO A 94 2.22 4.33 4.79
C PRO A 94 2.12 3.30 3.63
N PRO A 95 2.80 3.50 2.47
CA PRO A 95 2.58 2.66 1.28
C PRO A 95 3.34 1.32 1.23
N ASP A 96 3.97 0.85 2.32
CA ASP A 96 4.56 -0.50 2.37
C ASP A 96 3.45 -1.56 2.57
N ILE A 97 3.01 -2.14 1.46
CA ILE A 97 1.95 -3.12 1.40
C ILE A 97 2.24 -4.22 0.35
N SER A 98 1.74 -5.43 0.58
CA SER A 98 1.72 -6.50 -0.44
C SER A 98 0.39 -7.23 -0.43
N ILE A 99 -0.12 -7.54 -1.62
CA ILE A 99 -1.41 -8.20 -1.84
C ILE A 99 -1.19 -9.52 -2.58
N GLN A 100 -1.79 -10.62 -2.11
CA GLN A 100 -1.80 -11.92 -2.77
C GLN A 100 -3.24 -12.39 -2.94
N LEU A 101 -3.57 -12.92 -4.12
CA LEU A 101 -4.83 -13.63 -4.36
C LEU A 101 -4.53 -15.12 -4.34
N LEU A 102 -5.25 -15.86 -3.51
CA LEU A 102 -4.97 -17.25 -3.21
C LEU A 102 -6.17 -18.13 -3.56
N LYS A 103 -5.89 -19.34 -4.06
CA LYS A 103 -6.84 -20.44 -4.20
C LYS A 103 -6.35 -21.59 -3.31
N ASN A 104 -7.15 -22.01 -2.34
CA ASN A 104 -6.80 -23.06 -1.38
C ASN A 104 -5.42 -22.83 -0.73
N GLY A 105 -5.12 -21.57 -0.39
CA GLY A 105 -3.84 -21.16 0.20
C GLY A 105 -2.66 -20.98 -0.76
N VAL A 106 -2.81 -21.30 -2.06
CA VAL A 106 -1.77 -21.17 -3.09
C VAL A 106 -1.99 -19.91 -3.92
N GLU A 107 -0.94 -19.12 -4.16
CA GLU A 107 -1.06 -17.89 -4.95
C GLU A 107 -1.45 -18.17 -6.40
N ILE A 108 -2.48 -17.45 -6.88
CA ILE A 108 -2.98 -17.56 -8.24
C ILE A 108 -2.02 -16.78 -9.16
N PRO A 109 -1.46 -17.42 -10.20
CA PRO A 109 -0.54 -16.76 -11.12
C PRO A 109 -1.24 -15.69 -11.96
N ASP A 110 -0.45 -14.84 -12.62
CA ASP A 110 -0.90 -13.83 -13.60
C ASP A 110 -1.91 -12.80 -13.08
N ALA A 111 -1.99 -12.64 -11.75
CA ALA A 111 -2.78 -11.60 -11.11
C ALA A 111 -2.21 -10.20 -11.46
N LYS A 112 -3.10 -9.30 -11.87
CA LYS A 112 -2.76 -7.91 -12.23
C LYS A 112 -2.96 -7.00 -11.04
N GLN A 113 -2.05 -6.06 -10.83
CA GLN A 113 -2.13 -5.03 -9.80
C GLN A 113 -2.12 -3.64 -10.44
N THR A 114 -2.94 -2.72 -9.92
CA THR A 114 -2.88 -1.31 -10.31
C THR A 114 -1.61 -0.65 -9.78
N ASP A 115 -1.24 0.49 -10.35
CA ASP A 115 -0.25 1.36 -9.74
C ASP A 115 -0.78 1.92 -8.41
N LEU A 116 0.15 2.27 -7.53
CA LEU A 116 -0.16 2.90 -6.24
C LEU A 116 -0.74 4.29 -6.49
N ALA A 117 -1.96 4.52 -6.03
CA ALA A 117 -2.62 5.80 -6.09
C ALA A 117 -3.06 6.24 -4.69
N PHE A 118 -3.38 7.51 -4.54
CA PHE A 118 -3.80 8.09 -3.27
C PHE A 118 -4.99 9.04 -3.46
N GLU A 119 -5.76 9.18 -2.40
CA GLU A 119 -6.91 10.08 -2.32
C GLU A 119 -6.58 11.35 -1.53
N GLN A 120 -7.53 12.28 -1.48
CA GLN A 120 -7.45 13.44 -0.60
C GLN A 120 -7.22 12.97 0.84
N GLY A 121 -6.24 13.57 1.52
CA GLY A 121 -5.83 13.13 2.86
C GLY A 121 -4.73 12.07 2.90
N TRP A 122 -4.11 11.80 1.73
CA TRP A 122 -2.90 10.99 1.59
C TRP A 122 -3.06 9.57 2.11
N GLN A 123 -4.23 9.00 1.83
CA GLN A 123 -4.47 7.58 2.03
C GLN A 123 -4.33 6.88 0.69
N PHE A 124 -3.64 5.74 0.70
CA PHE A 124 -3.34 4.98 -0.50
C PHE A 124 -4.44 3.96 -0.79
N HIS A 125 -4.56 3.61 -2.07
CA HIS A 125 -5.32 2.47 -2.52
C HIS A 125 -4.60 1.67 -3.62
N LEU A 126 -4.92 0.38 -3.69
CA LEU A 126 -4.42 -0.57 -4.67
C LEU A 126 -5.51 -1.60 -4.97
N THR A 127 -5.54 -2.09 -6.20
CA THR A 127 -6.42 -3.20 -6.59
C THR A 127 -5.59 -4.31 -7.19
N LYS A 128 -5.72 -5.54 -6.67
CA LYS A 128 -5.19 -6.75 -7.30
C LYS A 128 -6.36 -7.59 -7.82
N SER A 129 -6.25 -8.12 -9.04
CA SER A 129 -7.32 -8.89 -9.67
C SER A 129 -6.79 -10.04 -10.52
N VAL A 130 -7.56 -11.11 -10.63
CA VAL A 130 -7.22 -12.28 -11.45
C VAL A 130 -8.48 -12.95 -11.99
N GLY A 131 -8.39 -13.51 -13.20
CA GLY A 131 -9.45 -14.35 -13.74
C GLY A 131 -9.56 -15.65 -12.94
N PHE A 132 -10.78 -16.07 -12.63
CA PHE A 132 -11.04 -17.34 -11.94
C PHE A 132 -12.39 -17.93 -12.35
N THR A 133 -12.60 -19.20 -12.03
CA THR A 133 -13.88 -19.88 -12.15
C THR A 133 -14.20 -20.43 -10.77
N PRO A 134 -15.15 -19.83 -10.02
CA PRO A 134 -15.53 -20.33 -8.70
C PRO A 134 -15.98 -21.79 -8.78
N ALA A 135 -15.56 -22.62 -7.84
CA ALA A 135 -16.04 -23.98 -7.72
C ALA A 135 -16.39 -24.29 -6.27
N SER A 136 -17.39 -25.16 -6.09
CA SER A 136 -17.81 -25.62 -4.77
C SER A 136 -16.66 -26.35 -4.07
N GLY A 137 -16.44 -26.06 -2.79
CA GLY A 137 -15.37 -26.65 -1.98
C GLY A 137 -14.00 -26.02 -2.18
N GLU A 138 -13.86 -25.01 -3.06
CA GLU A 138 -12.63 -24.22 -3.20
C GLU A 138 -12.73 -22.92 -2.41
N GLU A 139 -11.64 -22.56 -1.74
CA GLU A 139 -11.53 -21.30 -1.00
C GLU A 139 -10.70 -20.29 -1.80
N TYR A 140 -11.25 -19.08 -1.95
CA TYR A 140 -10.59 -17.95 -2.58
C TYR A 140 -10.37 -16.85 -1.55
N THR A 141 -9.12 -16.40 -1.38
CA THR A 141 -8.80 -15.39 -0.37
C THR A 141 -7.87 -14.30 -0.90
N CYS A 142 -7.96 -13.12 -0.30
CA CYS A 142 -6.99 -12.05 -0.43
C CYS A 142 -6.13 -11.97 0.84
N ARG A 143 -4.82 -12.14 0.71
CA ARG A 143 -3.86 -11.94 1.80
C ARG A 143 -3.18 -10.59 1.63
N VAL A 144 -3.32 -9.73 2.63
CA VAL A 144 -2.77 -8.37 2.64
C VAL A 144 -1.78 -8.25 3.79
N ARG A 145 -0.55 -7.88 3.47
CA ARG A 145 0.46 -7.45 4.45
C ARG A 145 0.57 -5.95 4.39
N HIS A 146 0.31 -5.25 5.49
CA HIS A 146 0.58 -3.83 5.64
C HIS A 146 1.58 -3.62 6.77
N LEU A 147 2.76 -3.10 6.44
CA LEU A 147 3.93 -3.15 7.33
C LEU A 147 4.20 -4.59 7.83
N LYS A 148 4.11 -4.80 9.15
CA LYS A 148 4.28 -6.11 9.79
C LYS A 148 2.97 -6.89 9.95
N ASN A 149 1.82 -6.25 9.71
CA ASN A 149 0.51 -6.84 9.94
C ASN A 149 0.05 -7.62 8.73
N LEU A 150 -0.14 -8.93 8.88
CA LEU A 150 -0.66 -9.82 7.86
C LEU A 150 -2.11 -10.18 8.18
N LYS A 151 -3.02 -10.00 7.22
CA LYS A 151 -4.43 -10.40 7.34
C LYS A 151 -4.89 -11.11 6.08
N THR A 152 -5.84 -12.03 6.24
CA THR A 152 -6.46 -12.76 5.13
C THR A 152 -7.96 -12.54 5.14
N TYR A 153 -8.53 -12.31 3.96
CA TYR A 153 -9.94 -11.98 3.75
C TYR A 153 -10.51 -12.96 2.73
N THR A 154 -11.61 -13.61 3.06
CA THR A 154 -12.22 -14.64 2.21
C THR A 154 -13.23 -14.01 1.25
N TRP A 155 -13.25 -14.52 0.02
CA TRP A 155 -14.29 -14.22 -0.95
C TRP A 155 -15.50 -15.11 -0.69
N GLU A 156 -16.69 -14.54 -0.70
CA GLU A 156 -17.96 -15.25 -0.58
C GLU A 156 -18.78 -15.05 -1.85
N ALA A 157 -19.45 -16.10 -2.32
CA ALA A 157 -20.23 -16.08 -3.55
C ALA A 157 -21.48 -15.17 -3.49
N ASP A 158 -21.93 -14.87 -2.27
CA ASP A 158 -23.19 -14.18 -1.98
C ASP A 158 -23.03 -12.67 -1.72
N MET A 159 -21.88 -12.08 -2.07
CA MET A 159 -21.66 -10.62 -2.01
C MET A 159 -21.83 -9.92 -3.36
#